data_AF-A0A753E6H2-F1
#
_entry.id   AF-A0A753E6H2-F1
#
_cell.length_a   1.000
_cell.length_b   1.000
_cell.length_c   1.000
_cell.angle_alpha   90.00
_cell.angle_beta   90.00
_cell.angle_gamma   90.00
#
_symmetry.space_group_name_H-M   'P 1'
#
loop_
_entity.id
_entity.type
_entity.pdbx_description
1 polymer ?
#
loop_
_entity_poly.entity_id
_entity_poly.type
_entity_poly.pdbx_seq_one_letter_code
_entity_poly.pdbx_strand_id
1 'polypeptide(L)'
;TIRGGLADAATASNKNIRTVAKDGQIDIQLADNLDITSVKTGNTLLSNDGLHISGGPSVTTGGINAGNRVISNVGDAVSDTDAV
;
A
#
# COMPACT_ATOMS: atom_id res chain seq x y z
N THR A 1 9.59 -21.30 -18.88
CA THR A 1 9.95 -21.33 -17.44
C THR A 1 9.29 -20.16 -16.76
N ILE A 2 8.93 -20.28 -15.48
CA ILE A 2 8.39 -19.16 -14.69
C ILE A 2 9.60 -18.44 -14.05
N ARG A 3 9.69 -17.11 -14.19
CA ARG A 3 10.79 -16.29 -13.64
C ARG A 3 10.23 -15.04 -12.94
N GLY A 4 10.75 -14.71 -11.76
CA GLY A 4 10.47 -13.46 -11.04
C GLY A 4 11.64 -12.47 -11.14
N GLY A 5 11.44 -11.23 -10.68
CA GLY A 5 12.44 -10.15 -10.71
C GLY A 5 12.96 -9.69 -9.34
N LEU A 6 12.52 -10.32 -8.25
CA LEU A 6 13.00 -10.01 -6.90
C LEU A 6 14.43 -10.53 -6.73
N ALA A 7 15.33 -9.73 -6.16
CA ALA A 7 16.71 -10.14 -5.91
C ALA A 7 16.78 -11.31 -4.90
N ASP A 8 17.72 -12.24 -5.10
CA ASP A 8 17.84 -13.46 -4.29
C ASP A 8 17.99 -13.21 -2.78
N ALA A 9 18.62 -12.09 -2.39
CA ALA A 9 18.83 -11.72 -1.00
C ALA A 9 17.66 -10.93 -0.38
N ALA A 10 16.66 -10.54 -1.17
CA ALA A 10 15.52 -9.80 -0.67
C ALA A 10 14.54 -10.75 0.05
N THR A 11 13.98 -10.29 1.17
CA THR A 11 12.94 -11.04 1.89
C THR A 11 11.73 -11.29 0.99
N ALA A 12 11.36 -12.55 0.83
CA ALA A 12 10.20 -12.98 0.06
C ALA A 12 9.26 -13.83 0.95
N SER A 13 7.98 -13.81 0.62
CA SER A 13 6.96 -14.66 1.26
C SER A 13 6.02 -15.18 0.19
N ASN A 14 5.56 -16.42 0.35
CA ASN A 14 4.51 -17.02 -0.47
C ASN A 14 3.14 -17.01 0.23
N LYS A 15 3.01 -16.37 1.40
CA LYS A 15 1.79 -16.38 2.22
C LYS A 15 0.54 -15.94 1.45
N ASN A 16 0.69 -14.96 0.56
CA ASN A 16 -0.42 -14.42 -0.23
C ASN A 16 -0.58 -15.08 -1.60
N ILE A 17 0.21 -16.11 -1.91
CA ILE A 17 0.17 -16.81 -3.19
C ILE A 17 -0.43 -18.20 -2.99
N ARG A 18 -1.48 -18.53 -3.73
CA ARG A 18 -2.01 -19.89 -3.84
C ARG A 18 -1.70 -20.45 -5.22
N THR A 19 -1.22 -21.69 -5.25
CA THR A 19 -1.06 -22.46 -6.47
C THR A 19 -2.05 -23.62 -6.48
N VAL A 20 -2.77 -23.79 -7.58
CA VAL A 20 -3.70 -24.91 -7.79
C VAL A 20 -3.29 -25.63 -9.07
N ALA A 21 -3.01 -26.93 -8.97
CA ALA A 21 -2.72 -27.77 -10.12
C ALA A 21 -3.96 -28.58 -10.51
N LYS A 22 -4.46 -28.37 -11.72
CA LYS A 22 -5.66 -29.05 -12.23
C LYS A 22 -5.63 -29.13 -13.76
N ASP A 23 -6.02 -30.28 -14.32
CA ASP A 23 -6.17 -30.49 -15.77
C ASP A 23 -4.92 -30.12 -16.60
N GLY A 24 -3.73 -30.42 -16.06
CA GLY A 24 -2.46 -30.08 -16.70
C GLY A 24 -2.09 -28.59 -16.67
N GLN A 25 -2.86 -27.77 -15.97
CA GLN A 25 -2.65 -26.33 -15.79
C GLN A 25 -2.26 -26.00 -14.35
N ILE A 26 -1.62 -24.86 -14.17
CA ILE A 26 -1.29 -24.27 -12.87
C ILE A 26 -1.96 -22.91 -12.78
N ASP A 27 -2.94 -22.78 -11.89
CA ASP A 27 -3.51 -21.49 -11.53
C ASP A 27 -2.68 -20.87 -10.40
N ILE A 28 -2.23 -19.64 -10.60
CA ILE A 28 -1.51 -18.85 -9.60
C ILE A 28 -2.43 -17.70 -9.18
N GLN A 29 -2.83 -17.71 -7.93
CA GLN A 29 -3.83 -16.81 -7.37
C GLN A 29 -3.22 -15.95 -6.26
N LEU A 30 -3.73 -14.72 -6.12
CA LEU A 30 -3.48 -13.87 -4.96
C LEU A 30 -4.57 -14.09 -3.92
N ALA A 31 -4.24 -13.95 -2.64
CA ALA A 31 -5.24 -13.84 -1.59
C ALA A 31 -6.05 -12.54 -1.76
N ASP A 32 -7.36 -12.57 -1.52
CA ASP A 32 -8.21 -11.37 -1.54
C ASP A 32 -7.75 -10.34 -0.49
N ASN A 33 -7.29 -10.83 0.66
CA ASN A 33 -6.67 -10.03 1.72
C ASN A 33 -5.16 -10.27 1.71
N LEU A 34 -4.41 -9.28 1.24
CA LEU A 34 -2.95 -9.33 1.22
C LEU A 34 -2.40 -8.97 2.60
N ASP A 35 -1.57 -9.83 3.18
CA ASP A 35 -0.77 -9.54 4.36
C ASP A 35 0.68 -9.28 3.94
N ILE A 36 1.06 -8.00 3.85
CA ILE A 36 2.34 -7.53 3.32
C ILE A 36 2.87 -6.36 4.16
N THR A 37 4.20 -6.20 4.19
CA THR A 37 4.84 -5.10 4.94
C THR A 37 4.69 -3.74 4.25
N SER A 38 4.75 -3.71 2.91
CA SER A 38 4.62 -2.46 2.17
C SER A 38 4.28 -2.65 0.69
N VAL A 39 3.70 -1.59 0.11
CA VAL A 39 3.54 -1.39 -1.34
C VAL A 39 4.21 -0.08 -1.70
N LYS A 40 5.13 -0.11 -2.66
CA LYS A 40 5.79 1.10 -3.18
C LYS A 40 5.49 1.28 -4.66
N THR A 41 4.97 2.46 -5.02
CA THR A 41 4.67 2.84 -6.41
C THR A 41 5.21 4.24 -6.68
N GLY A 42 6.34 4.33 -7.39
CA GLY A 42 7.05 5.60 -7.57
C GLY A 42 7.43 6.22 -6.22
N ASN A 43 6.85 7.40 -5.94
CA ASN A 43 7.09 8.14 -4.70
C ASN A 43 6.13 7.76 -3.56
N THR A 44 5.09 6.97 -3.83
CA THR A 44 4.12 6.55 -2.82
C THR A 44 4.56 5.27 -2.13
N LEU A 45 4.45 5.25 -0.80
CA LEU A 45 4.68 4.08 0.04
C LEU A 45 3.48 3.89 0.96
N LEU A 46 2.79 2.76 0.84
CA LEU A 46 1.89 2.25 1.87
C LEU A 46 2.67 1.24 2.71
N SER A 47 2.68 1.40 4.03
CA SER A 47 3.34 0.47 4.95
C SER A 47 2.57 0.36 6.28
N ASN A 48 3.12 -0.38 7.24
CA ASN A 48 2.56 -0.49 8.59
C ASN A 48 2.40 0.86 9.31
N ASP A 49 3.14 1.89 8.90
CA ASP A 49 3.01 3.24 9.47
C ASP A 49 1.88 4.07 8.83
N GLY A 50 1.40 3.67 7.65
CA GLY A 50 0.38 4.39 6.88
C GLY A 50 0.82 4.71 5.44
N LEU A 51 0.26 5.78 4.89
CA LEU A 51 0.50 6.27 3.54
C LEU A 51 1.49 7.45 3.54
N HIS A 52 2.57 7.32 2.78
CA HIS A 52 3.59 8.34 2.59
C HIS A 52 3.74 8.68 1.11
N ILE A 53 3.83 9.97 0.77
CA ILE A 53 4.25 10.43 -0.56
C ILE A 53 5.57 11.19 -0.38
N SER A 54 6.66 10.69 -0.96
CA SER A 54 7.97 11.34 -0.86
C SER A 54 7.94 12.76 -1.45
N GLY A 55 8.43 13.74 -0.67
CA GLY A 55 8.34 15.16 -0.99
C GLY A 55 6.90 15.72 -0.96
N GLY A 56 5.96 14.95 -0.40
CA GLY A 56 4.50 15.15 -0.46
C GLY A 56 3.81 15.07 0.90
N PRO A 57 2.47 14.96 0.88
CA PRO A 57 1.67 14.68 2.07
C PRO A 57 1.89 13.26 2.63
N SER A 58 1.48 13.04 3.88
CA SER A 58 1.38 11.72 4.48
C SER A 58 0.16 11.60 5.39
N VAL A 59 -0.33 10.37 5.55
CA VAL A 59 -1.38 9.97 6.51
C VAL A 59 -0.83 8.77 7.27
N THR A 60 -0.52 8.96 8.55
CA THR A 60 0.10 7.93 9.39
C THR A 60 -0.69 7.71 10.67
N THR A 61 -0.26 6.74 11.47
CA THR A 61 -0.79 6.53 12.83
C THR A 61 -0.65 7.76 13.74
N GLY A 62 0.30 8.66 13.44
CA GLY A 62 0.50 9.92 14.15
C GLY A 62 -0.37 11.09 13.67
N GLY A 63 -1.15 10.92 12.60
CA GLY A 63 -2.02 11.95 12.04
C GLY A 63 -1.73 12.26 10.57
N ILE A 64 -2.13 13.45 10.12
CA ILE A 64 -2.04 13.90 8.73
C ILE A 64 -1.02 15.03 8.62
N ASN A 65 -0.07 14.92 7.69
CA ASN A 65 0.81 16.00 7.30
C ASN A 65 0.50 16.40 5.85
N ALA A 66 0.11 17.65 5.64
CA ALA A 66 -0.21 18.17 4.30
C ALA A 66 1.03 18.40 3.42
N GLY A 67 2.23 18.32 3.96
CA GLY A 67 3.48 18.46 3.21
C GLY A 67 3.59 19.84 2.53
N ASN A 68 3.21 20.91 3.23
CA ASN A 68 3.19 22.29 2.74
C ASN A 68 2.38 22.49 1.44
N ARG A 69 1.32 21.70 1.25
CA ARG A 69 0.40 21.82 0.11
C ARG A 69 -0.95 22.35 0.56
N VAL A 70 -1.64 22.98 -0.38
CA VAL A 70 -3.04 23.38 -0.20
C VAL A 70 -3.89 22.12 -0.02
N ILE A 71 -4.68 22.09 1.05
CA ILE A 71 -5.79 21.15 1.19
C ILE A 71 -7.00 21.82 0.56
N SER A 72 -7.54 21.23 -0.51
CA SER A 72 -8.65 21.79 -1.27
C SER A 72 -9.89 20.91 -1.14
N ASN A 73 -11.06 21.47 -1.44
CA ASN A 73 -12.36 20.78 -1.35
C ASN A 73 -12.67 20.27 0.08
N VAL A 74 -12.29 21.05 1.10
CA VAL A 74 -12.76 20.85 2.47
C VAL A 74 -14.18 21.44 2.55
N GLY A 75 -15.14 20.65 3.00
CA GLY A 75 -16.52 21.11 3.19
C GLY A 75 -16.67 22.02 4.42
N ASP A 76 -17.83 22.66 4.55
CA ASP A 76 -18.12 23.57 5.67
C ASP A 76 -18.03 22.82 7.03
N ALA A 77 -17.39 23.46 8.00
CA ALA A 77 -17.34 22.98 9.38
C ALA A 77 -18.73 23.03 10.04
N VAL A 78 -19.13 21.95 10.72
CA VAL A 78 -20.41 21.83 11.45
C VAL A 78 -20.16 21.61 12.95
N SER A 79 -19.09 20.91 13.31
CA SER A 79 -18.71 20.56 14.68
C SER A 79 -17.44 21.30 15.13
N ASP A 80 -17.25 21.40 16.44
CA ASP A 80 -16.11 22.12 17.05
C ASP A 80 -14.72 21.61 16.60
N THR A 81 -14.63 20.36 16.15
CA THR A 81 -13.38 19.72 15.74
C THR A 81 -13.18 19.64 14.22
N ASP A 82 -14.07 20.26 13.44
CA ASP A 82 -13.95 20.26 11.99
C ASP A 82 -12.89 21.26 11.53
N ALA A 83 -12.25 20.97 10.41
CA ALA A 83 -11.31 21.89 9.77
C ALA A 83 -12.05 23.06 9.10
N VAL A 84 -11.46 24.26 9.15
CA VAL A 84 -11.94 25.50 8.49
C VAL A 84 -10.95 26.02 7.47
#